data_AF-A0A800MF47-F1
#
_entry.id   AF-A0A800MF47-F1
#
_cell.length_a   1.000
_cell.length_b   1.000
_cell.length_c   1.000
_cell.angle_alpha   90.00
_cell.angle_beta   90.00
_cell.angle_gamma   90.00
#
_symmetry.space_group_name_H-M   'P 1'
#
loop_
_entity.id
_entity.type
_entity.pdbx_description
1 polymer ?
#
loop_
_entity_poly.entity_id
_entity_poly.type
_entity_poly.pdbx_seq_one_letter_code
_entity_poly.pdbx_strand_id
1 'polypeptide(L)'
;MCMVRGRPSMVVKRALRTWRWVCVGRGSMPQPVEGSRRPLPNWSRGLLTPPPSWFLERATLIVPMMTFSASWPCASTPEADLSPHTFMRVGGRVEWFLEPTTPEELRSAVNACRERGLAPRILGGGANLIIADGILPGVVIGTGRMNRLFRIWPAVDGEGSSDQEQDPSAWSAEPSGRVAPADPALDPRLVGWAGTTLPSLVRAARDLGYGGIEGVVGIPGHLGGGVAMNAGGHWGELWDHIELVRVIDEEGEFLDLTPEQVQPGYRNGNLGTRVVAAAILHFEPAPKALIEQRMREILREKNAVQPVSERSAGCVFKNPDLEVSGGRGAGRLVDDCGLKGRSIGDAMVSPLHGNFVVNRGAARATDVLALIEEVRAEVAQQTGIELELEVKRWLD
;
A
#
# COMPACT_ATOMS: atom_id res chain seq x y z
N MET A 1 10.49 53.77 28.75
CA MET A 1 11.49 54.75 28.31
C MET A 1 12.67 53.99 27.71
N CYS A 2 13.01 54.29 26.45
CA CYS A 2 14.17 53.83 25.65
C CYS A 2 14.28 52.32 25.29
N MET A 3 14.65 51.90 24.08
CA MET A 3 14.75 52.55 22.76
C MET A 3 14.93 51.44 21.70
N VAL A 4 14.53 51.74 20.47
CA VAL A 4 14.42 50.91 19.26
C VAL A 4 15.77 50.69 18.54
N ARG A 5 15.86 49.58 17.75
CA ARG A 5 16.56 49.36 16.43
C ARG A 5 17.20 47.96 16.43
N GLY A 6 17.23 47.14 15.38
CA GLY A 6 16.85 47.21 13.96
C GLY A 6 17.47 45.97 13.28
N ARG A 7 16.77 45.36 12.31
CA ARG A 7 17.22 44.17 11.54
C ARG A 7 18.44 44.49 10.64
N PRO A 8 19.17 43.45 10.20
CA PRO A 8 19.63 43.42 8.82
C PRO A 8 19.28 42.12 8.09
N SER A 9 18.96 42.30 6.80
CA SER A 9 18.78 41.31 5.75
C SER A 9 20.12 40.71 5.31
N MET A 10 20.14 39.43 4.93
CA MET A 10 21.31 38.79 4.33
C MET A 10 20.97 38.29 2.91
N VAL A 11 21.64 38.91 1.95
CA VAL A 11 21.61 38.59 0.52
C VAL A 11 22.61 37.45 0.25
N VAL A 12 22.14 36.33 -0.31
CA VAL A 12 23.00 35.22 -0.74
C VAL A 12 23.50 35.49 -2.16
N LYS A 13 24.81 35.78 -2.28
CA LYS A 13 25.52 35.82 -3.57
C LYS A 13 26.05 34.43 -3.93
N ARG A 14 25.72 33.98 -5.13
CA ARG A 14 26.16 32.74 -5.79
C ARG A 14 27.65 32.85 -6.14
N ALA A 15 28.50 31.98 -5.61
CA ALA A 15 29.90 31.86 -5.99
C ALA A 15 30.08 30.67 -6.94
N LEU A 16 30.51 30.96 -8.17
CA LEU A 16 30.99 29.99 -9.16
C LEU A 16 32.34 29.43 -8.69
N ARG A 17 32.45 28.11 -8.55
CA ARG A 17 33.74 27.41 -8.46
C ARG A 17 33.97 26.57 -9.71
N THR A 18 34.88 27.06 -10.54
CA THR A 18 35.55 26.32 -11.60
C THR A 18 36.49 25.29 -10.99
N TRP A 19 36.38 24.02 -11.41
CA TRP A 19 37.38 23.00 -11.12
C TRP A 19 38.10 22.65 -12.42
N ARG A 20 39.41 22.87 -12.39
CA ARG A 20 40.38 22.61 -13.46
C ARG A 20 41.06 21.29 -13.10
N TRP A 21 40.87 20.25 -13.90
CA TRP A 21 41.60 18.98 -13.75
C TRP A 21 42.78 18.94 -14.72
N VAL A 22 43.94 18.58 -14.15
CA VAL A 22 45.24 18.38 -14.78
C VAL A 22 45.29 16.93 -15.28
N CYS A 23 45.57 16.72 -16.58
CA CYS A 23 45.86 15.40 -17.12
C CYS A 23 47.38 15.21 -17.29
N VAL A 24 47.91 14.15 -16.68
CA VAL A 24 49.28 13.65 -16.85
C VAL A 24 49.24 12.34 -17.66
N GLY A 25 50.06 12.26 -18.71
CA GLY A 25 50.90 11.09 -19.00
C GLY A 25 50.32 9.89 -19.77
N ARG A 26 50.67 9.84 -21.06
CA ARG A 26 50.68 8.76 -22.05
C ARG A 26 50.89 7.30 -21.57
N GLY A 27 50.31 6.34 -22.31
CA GLY A 27 50.73 4.94 -22.37
C GLY A 27 49.92 4.04 -23.33
N SER A 28 50.37 3.94 -24.58
CA SER A 28 50.27 2.86 -25.59
C SER A 28 49.19 1.74 -25.53
N MET A 29 48.41 1.63 -26.63
CA MET A 29 47.68 0.42 -27.07
C MET A 29 48.54 -0.48 -27.98
N PRO A 30 48.27 -1.80 -28.04
CA PRO A 30 48.53 -2.63 -29.22
C PRO A 30 47.25 -3.03 -29.97
N GLN A 31 47.41 -3.20 -31.29
CA GLN A 31 46.41 -3.47 -32.34
C GLN A 31 45.87 -4.91 -32.34
N PRO A 32 44.70 -5.17 -32.95
CA PRO A 32 44.34 -6.48 -33.47
C PRO A 32 44.28 -6.54 -35.02
N VAL A 33 45.19 -7.37 -35.52
CA VAL A 33 45.21 -8.30 -36.68
C VAL A 33 44.02 -8.31 -37.67
N GLU A 34 44.37 -8.19 -38.95
CA GLU A 34 43.56 -8.45 -40.16
C GLU A 34 43.16 -9.92 -40.33
N GLY A 35 41.96 -10.17 -40.86
CA GLY A 35 41.54 -11.53 -41.21
C GLY A 35 40.22 -11.68 -41.97
N SER A 36 40.34 -11.81 -43.29
CA SER A 36 39.44 -12.51 -44.24
C SER A 36 38.22 -11.78 -44.84
N ARG A 37 38.27 -11.70 -46.18
CA ARG A 37 37.25 -11.24 -47.13
C ARG A 37 36.32 -12.38 -47.54
N ARG A 38 35.02 -12.11 -47.73
CA ARG A 38 34.19 -12.63 -48.85
C ARG A 38 33.10 -11.60 -49.23
N PRO A 39 32.68 -11.52 -50.52
CA PRO A 39 32.00 -10.36 -51.09
C PRO A 39 30.47 -10.46 -51.03
N LEU A 40 29.78 -9.31 -51.00
CA LEU A 40 28.34 -9.17 -51.21
C LEU A 40 28.04 -8.42 -52.52
N PRO A 41 26.87 -8.65 -53.15
CA PRO A 41 26.62 -8.32 -54.55
C PRO A 41 26.19 -6.87 -54.78
N ASN A 42 26.50 -6.44 -56.01
CA ASN A 42 26.24 -5.14 -56.61
C ASN A 42 24.73 -4.89 -56.81
N TRP A 43 24.17 -3.85 -56.19
CA TRP A 43 22.88 -3.28 -56.57
C TRP A 43 23.01 -1.78 -56.81
N SER A 44 22.54 -1.40 -58.00
CA SER A 44 22.66 -0.13 -58.67
C SER A 44 21.82 0.99 -58.08
N ARG A 45 22.44 2.18 -58.06
CA ARG A 45 21.88 3.55 -58.11
C ARG A 45 20.36 3.69 -58.03
N GLY A 46 19.90 4.13 -56.86
CA GLY A 46 18.65 4.87 -56.69
C GLY A 46 18.93 6.13 -55.87
N LEU A 47 18.68 7.30 -56.45
CA LEU A 47 18.70 8.59 -55.77
C LEU A 47 17.64 8.60 -54.68
N LEU A 48 18.05 8.58 -53.41
CA LEU A 48 17.20 8.87 -52.27
C LEU A 48 17.73 10.15 -51.62
N THR A 49 16.88 11.17 -51.59
CA THR A 49 17.11 12.46 -50.94
C THR A 49 17.37 12.27 -49.44
N PRO A 50 18.25 13.07 -48.81
CA PRO A 50 18.44 12.98 -47.36
C PRO A 50 17.13 13.36 -46.65
N PRO A 51 16.76 12.67 -45.56
CA PRO A 51 15.59 13.04 -44.79
C PRO A 51 15.80 14.44 -44.16
N PRO A 52 14.72 15.21 -43.98
CA PRO A 52 14.80 16.53 -43.38
C PRO A 52 15.32 16.49 -41.93
N SER A 53 15.96 17.58 -41.51
CA SER A 53 16.76 17.74 -40.27
C SER A 53 15.99 17.61 -38.95
N TRP A 54 14.73 17.18 -38.96
CA TRP A 54 13.94 16.87 -37.76
C TRP A 54 13.91 15.37 -37.41
N PHE A 55 14.64 14.52 -38.15
CA PHE A 55 14.66 13.06 -37.97
C PHE A 55 15.90 12.50 -37.20
N LEU A 56 16.67 13.36 -36.53
CA LEU A 56 17.81 12.98 -35.69
C LEU A 56 17.74 13.62 -34.29
N GLU A 57 16.56 13.57 -33.65
CA GLU A 57 16.39 14.08 -32.28
C GLU A 57 15.73 13.05 -31.33
N ARG A 58 16.01 11.76 -31.57
CA ARG A 58 15.84 10.69 -30.58
C ARG A 58 17.10 9.84 -30.51
N ALA A 59 18.24 10.48 -30.34
CA ALA A 59 19.42 9.84 -29.81
C ALA A 59 19.21 9.66 -28.30
N THR A 60 18.96 8.42 -27.90
CA THR A 60 19.15 7.81 -26.59
C THR A 60 19.67 8.78 -25.53
N LEU A 61 18.75 9.40 -24.79
CA LEU A 61 19.07 9.88 -23.45
C LEU A 61 19.30 8.64 -22.59
N ILE A 62 20.52 8.10 -22.64
CA ILE A 62 21.06 7.34 -21.53
C ILE A 62 21.19 8.37 -20.42
N VAL A 63 20.11 8.53 -19.64
CA VAL A 63 20.19 9.16 -18.33
C VAL A 63 21.26 8.36 -17.61
N PRO A 64 22.39 8.97 -17.19
CA PRO A 64 23.38 8.23 -16.44
C PRO A 64 22.63 7.65 -15.24
N MET A 65 22.69 6.33 -15.04
CA MET A 65 22.31 5.72 -13.78
C MET A 65 23.12 6.47 -12.73
N MET A 66 22.48 7.44 -12.07
CA MET A 66 23.07 8.09 -10.93
C MET A 66 23.23 6.96 -9.94
N THR A 67 24.46 6.52 -9.73
CA THR A 67 24.85 5.80 -8.53
C THR A 67 24.70 6.80 -7.38
N PHE A 68 23.46 7.09 -7.02
CA PHE A 68 23.15 7.55 -5.69
C PHE A 68 23.56 6.39 -4.79
N SER A 69 24.59 6.60 -3.99
CA SER A 69 24.67 5.93 -2.70
C SER A 69 23.46 6.42 -1.89
N ALA A 70 22.26 5.95 -2.23
CA ALA A 70 21.02 6.31 -1.56
C ALA A 70 21.01 5.53 -0.24
N SER A 71 21.64 6.09 0.78
CA SER A 71 21.31 5.68 2.14
C SER A 71 19.85 6.07 2.38
N TRP A 72 18.97 5.09 2.39
CA TRP A 72 17.60 5.25 2.84
C TRP A 72 17.56 5.33 4.37
N PRO A 73 16.56 6.00 4.97
CA PRO A 73 16.50 6.23 6.42
C PRO A 73 16.04 5.00 7.22
N CYS A 74 15.75 3.89 6.56
CA CYS A 74 15.34 2.63 7.15
C CYS A 74 15.89 1.46 6.31
N ALA A 75 15.58 0.23 6.71
CA ALA A 75 15.93 -0.95 5.93
C ALA A 75 15.41 -0.82 4.49
N SER A 76 16.28 -1.05 3.52
CA SER A 76 15.96 -0.90 2.10
C SER A 76 16.58 -2.03 1.29
N THR A 77 15.76 -2.66 0.45
CA THR A 77 16.16 -3.79 -0.41
C THR A 77 15.95 -3.40 -1.87
N PRO A 78 17.00 -3.36 -2.70
CA PRO A 78 16.83 -3.14 -4.14
C PRO A 78 16.26 -4.39 -4.81
N GLU A 79 15.47 -4.22 -5.86
CA GLU A 79 14.88 -5.33 -6.63
C GLU A 79 14.16 -6.38 -5.76
N ALA A 80 13.48 -5.95 -4.69
CA ALA A 80 12.81 -6.87 -3.78
C ALA A 80 11.57 -7.50 -4.45
N ASP A 81 11.38 -8.80 -4.27
CA ASP A 81 10.17 -9.52 -4.69
C ASP A 81 8.98 -9.10 -3.79
N LEU A 82 7.90 -8.62 -4.39
CA LEU A 82 6.70 -8.19 -3.67
C LEU A 82 5.66 -9.31 -3.50
N SER A 83 5.81 -10.46 -4.16
CA SER A 83 4.89 -11.59 -4.01
C SER A 83 4.73 -12.05 -2.55
N PRO A 84 5.77 -12.05 -1.67
CA PRO A 84 5.61 -12.44 -0.28
C PRO A 84 4.88 -11.39 0.58
N HIS A 85 4.69 -10.18 0.03
CA HIS A 85 4.10 -9.03 0.72
C HIS A 85 2.64 -8.77 0.32
N THR A 86 2.08 -9.57 -0.61
CA THR A 86 0.65 -9.55 -0.96
C THR A 86 -0.08 -10.76 -0.40
N PHE A 87 -1.37 -10.60 -0.06
CA PHE A 87 -2.16 -11.70 0.50
C PHE A 87 -2.39 -12.82 -0.52
N MET A 88 -2.61 -12.45 -1.78
CA MET A 88 -2.76 -13.37 -2.91
C MET A 88 -1.45 -14.10 -3.27
N ARG A 89 -0.30 -13.63 -2.78
CA ARG A 89 1.02 -14.16 -3.10
C ARG A 89 1.39 -14.05 -4.59
N VAL A 90 1.04 -12.91 -5.18
CA VAL A 90 1.40 -12.55 -6.56
C VAL A 90 2.01 -11.16 -6.58
N GLY A 91 2.93 -10.91 -7.50
CA GLY A 91 3.64 -9.65 -7.63
C GLY A 91 5.03 -9.81 -8.21
N GLY A 92 5.45 -8.86 -9.05
CA GLY A 92 6.83 -8.74 -9.50
C GLY A 92 7.75 -8.16 -8.44
N ARG A 93 8.91 -7.69 -8.89
CA ARG A 93 9.89 -6.96 -8.08
C ARG A 93 9.60 -5.46 -8.09
N VAL A 94 10.26 -4.70 -7.21
CA VAL A 94 10.29 -3.23 -7.22
C VAL A 94 11.73 -2.73 -7.19
N GLU A 95 12.04 -1.60 -7.82
CA GLU A 95 13.40 -1.03 -7.81
C GLU A 95 13.92 -0.84 -6.38
N TRP A 96 13.10 -0.29 -5.47
CA TRP A 96 13.42 -0.18 -4.05
C TRP A 96 12.23 -0.51 -3.16
N PHE A 97 12.46 -1.40 -2.19
CA PHE A 97 11.51 -1.69 -1.13
C PHE A 97 12.05 -1.21 0.21
N LEU A 98 11.32 -0.33 0.88
CA LEU A 98 11.68 0.25 2.17
C LEU A 98 10.79 -0.35 3.25
N GLU A 99 11.39 -0.70 4.39
CA GLU A 99 10.71 -1.39 5.48
C GLU A 99 10.92 -0.67 6.81
N PRO A 100 10.23 0.46 7.05
CA PRO A 100 10.27 1.15 8.33
C PRO A 100 9.72 0.28 9.45
N THR A 101 10.26 0.45 10.65
CA THR A 101 9.87 -0.29 11.85
C THR A 101 9.07 0.56 12.83
N THR A 102 9.10 1.89 12.69
CA THR A 102 8.35 2.85 13.52
C THR A 102 7.63 3.90 12.66
N PRO A 103 6.62 4.60 13.21
CA PRO A 103 6.01 5.76 12.56
C PRO A 103 7.03 6.82 12.11
N GLU A 104 8.04 7.10 12.93
CA GLU A 104 9.09 8.09 12.63
C GLU A 104 9.94 7.65 11.43
N GLU A 105 10.34 6.38 11.37
CA GLU A 105 11.06 5.83 10.21
C GLU A 105 10.19 5.87 8.95
N LEU A 106 8.88 5.61 9.06
CA LEU A 106 7.94 5.76 7.95
C LEU A 106 7.90 7.20 7.44
N ARG A 107 7.77 8.18 8.35
CA ARG A 107 7.81 9.61 8.01
C ARG A 107 9.13 9.98 7.34
N SER A 108 10.26 9.56 7.89
CA SER A 108 11.56 9.78 7.27
C SER A 108 11.67 9.15 5.89
N ALA A 109 11.14 7.93 5.68
CA ALA A 109 11.13 7.27 4.38
C ALA A 109 10.27 8.02 3.34
N VAL A 110 9.08 8.47 3.72
CA VAL A 110 8.20 9.30 2.87
C VAL A 110 8.91 10.61 2.50
N ASN A 111 9.50 11.30 3.48
CA ASN A 111 10.26 12.53 3.24
C ASN A 111 11.47 12.31 2.34
N ALA A 112 12.22 11.23 2.54
CA ALA A 112 13.36 10.88 1.71
C ALA A 112 12.94 10.66 0.24
N CYS A 113 11.79 10.05 -0.01
CA CYS A 113 11.23 9.92 -1.36
C CYS A 113 10.87 11.29 -1.95
N ARG A 114 10.17 12.13 -1.16
CA ARG A 114 9.76 13.48 -1.57
C ARG A 114 10.94 14.36 -1.95
N GLU A 115 12.00 14.39 -1.13
CA GLU A 115 13.24 15.13 -1.40
C GLU A 115 13.92 14.70 -2.72
N ARG A 116 13.71 13.46 -3.14
CA ARG A 116 14.20 12.89 -4.40
C ARG A 116 13.23 13.06 -5.57
N GLY A 117 12.09 13.71 -5.35
CA GLY A 117 11.04 13.86 -6.37
C GLY A 117 10.30 12.55 -6.69
N LEU A 118 10.32 11.58 -5.77
CA LEU A 118 9.68 10.27 -5.92
C LEU A 118 8.36 10.27 -5.14
N ALA A 119 7.30 9.76 -5.77
CA ALA A 119 6.03 9.45 -5.10
C ALA A 119 6.02 7.96 -4.71
N PRO A 120 6.24 7.60 -3.44
CA PRO A 120 6.29 6.20 -3.03
C PRO A 120 4.89 5.58 -3.04
N ARG A 121 4.81 4.28 -3.35
CA ARG A 121 3.58 3.50 -3.15
C ARG A 121 3.63 2.84 -1.77
N ILE A 122 2.54 2.92 -1.02
CA ILE A 122 2.47 2.32 0.32
C ILE A 122 1.85 0.93 0.25
N LEU A 123 2.56 -0.07 0.75
CA LEU A 123 2.12 -1.45 0.79
C LEU A 123 1.78 -1.88 2.23
N GLY A 124 0.48 -2.09 2.48
CA GLY A 124 0.00 -2.80 3.66
C GLY A 124 0.16 -4.32 3.50
N GLY A 125 -0.81 -5.12 3.93
CA GLY A 125 -0.78 -6.57 3.74
C GLY A 125 -1.20 -7.05 2.33
N GLY A 126 -1.33 -6.14 1.36
CA GLY A 126 -1.69 -6.44 -0.04
C GLY A 126 -2.94 -7.31 -0.20
N ALA A 127 -3.98 -7.07 0.60
CA ALA A 127 -5.23 -7.83 0.61
C ALA A 127 -6.24 -7.39 -0.47
N ASN A 128 -6.04 -6.23 -1.09
CA ASN A 128 -6.89 -5.66 -2.15
C ASN A 128 -6.04 -5.16 -3.34
N LEU A 129 -4.96 -5.88 -3.67
CA LEU A 129 -3.96 -5.42 -4.63
C LEU A 129 -3.41 -6.58 -5.46
N ILE A 130 -3.31 -6.36 -6.76
CA ILE A 130 -2.55 -7.18 -7.71
C ILE A 130 -1.41 -6.33 -8.25
N ILE A 131 -0.18 -6.81 -8.09
CA ILE A 131 1.03 -6.15 -8.61
C ILE A 131 1.45 -6.93 -9.85
N ALA A 132 1.64 -6.26 -10.98
CA ALA A 132 2.07 -6.91 -12.22
C ALA A 132 3.40 -7.65 -12.04
N ASP A 133 3.61 -8.67 -12.86
CA ASP A 133 4.92 -9.30 -13.01
C ASP A 133 5.90 -8.30 -13.64
N GLY A 134 7.19 -8.36 -13.27
CA GLY A 134 8.20 -7.44 -13.81
C GLY A 134 8.98 -6.72 -12.72
N ILE A 135 9.49 -5.52 -13.04
CA ILE A 135 10.12 -4.62 -12.07
C ILE A 135 9.30 -3.32 -12.05
N LEU A 136 8.57 -3.10 -10.96
CA LEU A 136 7.82 -1.88 -10.72
C LEU A 136 8.81 -0.71 -10.50
N PRO A 137 8.70 0.39 -11.27
CA PRO A 137 9.59 1.52 -11.11
C PRO A 137 9.31 2.28 -9.81
N GLY A 138 10.36 2.88 -9.25
CA GLY A 138 10.30 3.73 -8.07
C GLY A 138 10.37 2.97 -6.75
N VAL A 139 9.66 3.50 -5.76
CA VAL A 139 9.79 3.09 -4.36
C VAL A 139 8.47 2.54 -3.84
N VAL A 140 8.52 1.37 -3.22
CA VAL A 140 7.44 0.85 -2.38
C VAL A 140 7.87 0.87 -0.93
N ILE A 141 7.02 1.41 -0.04
CA ILE A 141 7.24 1.39 1.40
C ILE A 141 6.27 0.38 2.02
N GLY A 142 6.81 -0.69 2.60
CA GLY A 142 6.03 -1.75 3.25
C GLY A 142 5.83 -1.51 4.74
N THR A 143 4.59 -1.48 5.21
CA THR A 143 4.30 -1.26 6.64
C THR A 143 4.44 -2.51 7.50
N GLY A 144 4.74 -3.69 6.92
CA GLY A 144 4.67 -4.97 7.61
C GLY A 144 5.55 -5.11 8.88
N ARG A 145 6.63 -4.32 8.98
CA ARG A 145 7.49 -4.31 10.18
C ARG A 145 6.98 -3.36 11.28
N MET A 146 6.04 -2.47 10.98
CA MET A 146 5.36 -1.58 11.94
C MET A 146 4.20 -2.30 12.65
N ASN A 147 4.44 -3.51 13.15
CA ASN A 147 3.41 -4.38 13.74
C ASN A 147 3.44 -4.29 15.27
N ARG A 148 2.99 -3.15 15.81
CA ARG A 148 2.81 -2.96 17.25
C ARG A 148 1.39 -2.55 17.59
N LEU A 149 0.88 -3.22 18.63
CA LEU A 149 -0.42 -2.99 19.23
C LEU A 149 -0.24 -2.91 20.74
N PHE A 150 -0.70 -1.83 21.36
CA PHE A 150 -0.52 -1.58 22.79
C PHE A 150 -1.71 -0.77 23.35
N ARG A 151 -1.82 -0.71 24.67
CA ARG A 151 -2.83 0.11 25.37
C ARG A 151 -2.27 1.50 25.63
N ILE A 152 -3.14 2.52 25.64
CA ILE A 152 -2.75 3.88 26.03
C ILE A 152 -2.36 3.86 27.51
N TRP A 153 -1.30 4.59 27.86
CA TRP A 153 -0.95 4.85 29.25
C TRP A 153 -1.81 6.01 29.75
N PRO A 154 -2.56 5.87 30.86
CA PRO A 154 -3.27 7.01 31.42
C PRO A 154 -2.24 8.08 31.80
N ALA A 155 -2.48 9.32 31.38
CA ALA A 155 -1.74 10.46 31.90
C ALA A 155 -1.85 10.39 33.43
N VAL A 156 -0.71 10.30 34.12
CA VAL A 156 -0.72 10.42 35.58
C VAL A 156 -1.24 11.81 35.87
N ASP A 157 -2.32 11.92 36.66
CA ASP A 157 -2.92 13.20 37.05
C ASP A 157 -1.85 14.14 37.62
N GLY A 158 -1.28 14.95 36.75
CA GLY A 158 -0.48 16.12 37.08
C GLY A 158 -1.43 17.29 36.97
N GLU A 159 -1.76 17.88 38.11
CA GLU A 159 -2.64 19.04 38.22
C GLU A 159 -2.33 20.10 37.15
N GLY A 160 -3.30 20.36 36.27
CA GLY A 160 -3.46 21.63 35.57
C GLY A 160 -2.68 21.82 34.27
N SER A 161 -3.29 21.47 33.15
CA SER A 161 -3.45 22.44 32.06
C SER A 161 -4.72 22.11 31.25
N SER A 162 -5.57 23.11 31.09
CA SER A 162 -6.85 23.06 30.37
C SER A 162 -6.68 23.35 28.87
N ASP A 163 -5.51 23.05 28.31
CA ASP A 163 -5.25 23.24 26.89
C ASP A 163 -5.16 21.85 26.25
N GLN A 164 -6.09 21.57 25.33
CA GLN A 164 -6.21 20.34 24.56
C GLN A 164 -5.05 20.17 23.56
N GLU A 165 -3.79 20.24 24.02
CA GLU A 165 -2.67 19.71 23.25
C GLU A 165 -2.65 18.19 23.44
N GLN A 166 -3.00 17.48 22.37
CA GLN A 166 -2.95 16.02 22.28
C GLN A 166 -1.56 15.54 22.74
N ASP A 167 -1.54 14.71 23.80
CA ASP A 167 -0.30 14.24 24.40
C ASP A 167 0.53 13.42 23.38
N PRO A 168 1.73 13.88 22.99
CA PRO A 168 2.63 13.16 22.09
C PRO A 168 2.98 11.74 22.59
N SER A 169 2.83 11.47 23.88
CA SER A 169 3.05 10.16 24.49
C SER A 169 2.05 9.10 24.01
N ALA A 170 0.84 9.48 23.59
CA ALA A 170 -0.22 8.55 23.21
C ALA A 170 0.17 7.62 22.04
N TRP A 171 1.07 8.07 21.17
CA TRP A 171 1.54 7.33 20.00
C TRP A 171 2.78 6.49 20.26
N SER A 172 3.42 6.70 21.41
CA SER A 172 4.64 6.02 21.81
C SER A 172 4.30 4.76 22.61
N ALA A 173 4.81 3.62 22.15
CA ALA A 173 4.82 2.43 23.00
C ALA A 173 5.81 2.69 24.16
N GLU A 174 5.31 2.74 25.39
CA GLU A 174 6.11 2.97 26.59
C GLU A 174 7.35 2.05 26.64
N PRO A 175 8.58 2.59 26.57
CA PRO A 175 9.82 1.81 26.70
C PRO A 175 9.97 1.22 28.11
N SER A 176 9.27 1.82 29.09
CA SER A 176 9.40 1.53 30.51
C SER A 176 8.89 0.14 30.92
N GLY A 177 8.22 -0.60 30.03
CA GLY A 177 7.69 -1.94 30.30
C GLY A 177 6.55 -1.96 31.31
N ARG A 178 5.95 -0.80 31.62
CA ARG A 178 4.79 -0.73 32.49
C ARG A 178 3.58 -1.37 31.79
N VAL A 179 2.99 -2.36 32.45
CA VAL A 179 1.80 -3.06 31.95
C VAL A 179 0.59 -2.17 32.23
N ALA A 180 -0.15 -1.76 31.19
CA ALA A 180 -1.40 -1.04 31.36
C ALA A 180 -2.36 -1.82 32.30
N PRO A 181 -3.24 -1.14 33.06
CA PRO A 181 -4.13 -1.78 34.03
C PRO A 181 -4.85 -2.98 33.42
N ALA A 182 -4.96 -4.09 34.17
CA ALA A 182 -5.58 -5.31 33.65
C ALA A 182 -7.08 -5.15 33.38
N ASP A 183 -7.74 -4.22 34.07
CA ASP A 183 -9.18 -3.97 33.92
C ASP A 183 -9.49 -3.30 32.57
N PRO A 184 -10.18 -4.00 31.65
CA PRO A 184 -10.57 -3.46 30.36
C PRO A 184 -11.48 -2.22 30.45
N ALA A 185 -12.22 -2.07 31.55
CA ALA A 185 -13.17 -0.98 31.72
C ALA A 185 -12.52 0.37 32.05
N LEU A 186 -11.25 0.39 32.47
CA LEU A 186 -10.55 1.62 32.86
C LEU A 186 -10.13 2.48 31.66
N ASP A 187 -9.75 1.83 30.55
CA ASP A 187 -9.46 2.48 29.28
C ASP A 187 -9.64 1.45 28.15
N PRO A 188 -10.78 1.46 27.43
CA PRO A 188 -11.06 0.50 26.39
C PRO A 188 -10.47 0.93 25.05
N ARG A 189 -9.22 1.42 25.05
CA ARG A 189 -8.52 1.86 23.84
C ARG A 189 -7.29 1.02 23.54
N LEU A 190 -6.99 0.89 22.24
CA LEU A 190 -5.74 0.33 21.74
C LEU A 190 -5.11 1.27 20.71
N VAL A 191 -3.80 1.37 20.75
CA VAL A 191 -3.00 2.02 19.71
C VAL A 191 -2.42 0.95 18.81
N GLY A 192 -2.75 1.01 17.53
CA GLY A 192 -2.19 0.14 16.52
C GLY A 192 -1.35 0.93 15.52
N TRP A 193 -0.13 0.47 15.24
CA TRP A 193 0.65 1.00 14.13
C TRP A 193 0.15 0.45 12.79
N ALA A 194 0.47 1.14 11.69
CA ALA A 194 -0.04 0.85 10.35
C ALA A 194 0.21 -0.58 9.84
N GLY A 195 1.23 -1.27 10.37
CA GLY A 195 1.57 -2.66 10.06
C GLY A 195 0.83 -3.71 10.88
N THR A 196 0.07 -3.29 11.89
CA THR A 196 -0.70 -4.21 12.75
C THR A 196 -1.68 -5.00 11.91
N THR A 197 -1.63 -6.32 11.95
CA THR A 197 -2.58 -7.12 11.16
C THR A 197 -4.00 -6.98 11.73
N LEU A 198 -5.01 -6.84 10.87
CA LEU A 198 -6.41 -6.81 11.33
C LEU A 198 -6.77 -8.07 12.14
N PRO A 199 -6.32 -9.29 11.76
CA PRO A 199 -6.53 -10.48 12.58
C PRO A 199 -5.89 -10.41 13.97
N SER A 200 -4.70 -9.80 14.14
CA SER A 200 -4.09 -9.64 15.46
C SER A 200 -4.82 -8.61 16.31
N LEU A 201 -5.29 -7.53 15.69
CA LEU A 201 -6.12 -6.51 16.36
C LEU A 201 -7.40 -7.13 16.94
N VAL A 202 -8.18 -7.84 16.12
CA VAL A 202 -9.43 -8.48 16.56
C VAL A 202 -9.18 -9.52 17.66
N ARG A 203 -8.11 -10.32 17.55
CA ARG A 203 -7.76 -11.30 18.60
C ARG A 203 -7.38 -10.63 19.92
N ALA A 204 -6.58 -9.57 19.85
CA ALA A 204 -6.16 -8.82 21.04
C ALA A 204 -7.36 -8.15 21.72
N ALA A 205 -8.25 -7.52 20.94
CA ALA A 205 -9.48 -6.93 21.45
C ALA A 205 -10.33 -7.97 22.19
N ARG A 206 -10.60 -9.14 21.57
CA ARG A 206 -11.28 -10.27 22.22
C ARG A 206 -10.61 -10.70 23.52
N ASP A 207 -9.28 -10.88 23.52
CA ASP A 207 -8.55 -11.36 24.70
C ASP A 207 -8.56 -10.37 25.85
N LEU A 208 -8.69 -9.07 25.55
CA LEU A 208 -8.86 -8.00 26.50
C LEU A 208 -10.34 -7.75 26.87
N GLY A 209 -11.31 -8.44 26.27
CA GLY A 209 -12.73 -8.15 26.53
C GLY A 209 -13.21 -6.84 25.89
N TYR A 210 -12.59 -6.42 24.80
CA TYR A 210 -12.98 -5.28 23.98
C TYR A 210 -13.84 -5.75 22.81
N GLY A 211 -15.15 -5.50 22.91
CA GLY A 211 -16.16 -5.79 21.89
C GLY A 211 -16.37 -4.63 20.92
N GLY A 212 -17.27 -4.84 19.96
CA GLY A 212 -17.60 -3.94 18.85
C GLY A 212 -16.92 -4.35 17.54
N ILE A 213 -15.63 -4.71 17.59
CA ILE A 213 -14.81 -4.95 16.39
C ILE A 213 -15.02 -6.33 15.72
N GLU A 214 -15.98 -7.13 16.18
CA GLU A 214 -16.25 -8.46 15.65
C GLU A 214 -16.58 -8.44 14.15
N GLY A 215 -17.17 -7.35 13.63
CA GLY A 215 -17.49 -7.19 12.19
C GLY A 215 -16.29 -7.25 11.25
N VAL A 216 -15.10 -6.93 11.75
CA VAL A 216 -13.83 -6.92 10.98
C VAL A 216 -13.20 -8.32 10.94
N VAL A 217 -13.75 -9.31 11.65
CA VAL A 217 -13.19 -10.67 11.71
C VAL A 217 -13.07 -11.30 10.32
N GLY A 218 -11.93 -11.96 10.06
CA GLY A 218 -11.65 -12.61 8.79
C GLY A 218 -11.28 -11.65 7.65
N ILE A 219 -11.17 -10.35 7.89
CA ILE A 219 -10.59 -9.42 6.91
C ILE A 219 -9.06 -9.49 7.00
N PRO A 220 -8.35 -9.85 5.92
CA PRO A 220 -6.89 -9.85 5.90
C PRO A 220 -6.32 -8.44 5.72
N GLY A 221 -5.00 -8.31 5.87
CA GLY A 221 -4.29 -7.05 5.66
C GLY A 221 -3.85 -6.38 6.96
N HIS A 222 -3.32 -5.16 6.81
CA HIS A 222 -2.81 -4.35 7.91
C HIS A 222 -3.73 -3.17 8.21
N LEU A 223 -3.65 -2.66 9.43
CA LEU A 223 -4.44 -1.55 9.95
C LEU A 223 -4.37 -0.33 9.04
N GLY A 224 -3.19 0.06 8.55
CA GLY A 224 -3.07 1.24 7.68
C GLY A 224 -3.88 1.12 6.39
N GLY A 225 -3.84 -0.06 5.75
CA GLY A 225 -4.67 -0.36 4.57
C GLY A 225 -6.16 -0.48 4.92
N GLY A 226 -6.46 -1.03 6.10
CA GLY A 226 -7.83 -1.12 6.61
C GLY A 226 -8.45 0.26 6.83
N VAL A 227 -7.71 1.19 7.44
CA VAL A 227 -8.15 2.57 7.66
C VAL A 227 -8.32 3.28 6.32
N ALA A 228 -7.34 3.18 5.41
CA ALA A 228 -7.40 3.82 4.10
C ALA A 228 -8.59 3.35 3.24
N MET A 229 -9.02 2.09 3.41
CA MET A 229 -10.12 1.50 2.64
C MET A 229 -11.45 1.45 3.40
N ASN A 230 -11.51 1.96 4.63
CA ASN A 230 -12.61 1.66 5.56
C ASN A 230 -13.02 0.18 5.51
N ALA A 231 -12.07 -0.69 5.87
CA ALA A 231 -12.26 -2.14 5.79
C ALA A 231 -13.44 -2.58 6.64
N GLY A 232 -14.37 -3.32 6.04
CA GLY A 232 -15.64 -3.64 6.70
C GLY A 232 -16.68 -4.20 5.75
N GLY A 233 -17.93 -4.22 6.18
CA GLY A 233 -19.06 -4.56 5.34
C GLY A 233 -20.31 -4.65 6.18
N HIS A 234 -21.21 -5.55 5.80
CA HIS A 234 -22.52 -5.68 6.45
C HIS A 234 -22.46 -5.92 7.97
N TRP A 235 -21.40 -6.55 8.49
CA TRP A 235 -21.25 -6.85 9.92
C TRP A 235 -20.59 -5.74 10.74
N GLY A 236 -20.15 -4.64 10.12
CA GLY A 236 -19.44 -3.54 10.77
C GLY A 236 -18.23 -3.07 9.99
N GLU A 237 -17.78 -1.86 10.28
CA GLU A 237 -16.67 -1.19 9.59
C GLU A 237 -15.57 -0.78 10.56
N LEU A 238 -14.33 -0.72 10.08
CA LEU A 238 -13.19 -0.42 10.95
C LEU A 238 -13.28 0.99 11.53
N TRP A 239 -13.79 1.97 10.76
CA TRP A 239 -13.92 3.35 11.22
C TRP A 239 -14.94 3.52 12.37
N ASP A 240 -15.83 2.56 12.60
CA ASP A 240 -16.73 2.54 13.77
C ASP A 240 -15.95 2.45 15.10
N HIS A 241 -14.67 2.07 15.03
CA HIS A 241 -13.79 1.89 16.18
C HIS A 241 -12.61 2.85 16.20
N ILE A 242 -12.47 3.76 15.24
CA ILE A 242 -11.34 4.70 15.20
C ILE A 242 -11.70 5.95 16.02
N GLU A 243 -10.92 6.25 17.04
CA GLU A 243 -11.00 7.51 17.78
C GLU A 243 -10.12 8.60 17.12
N LEU A 244 -8.92 8.21 16.70
CA LEU A 244 -7.94 9.12 16.11
C LEU A 244 -7.03 8.37 15.13
N VAL A 245 -6.71 8.95 13.98
CA VAL A 245 -5.70 8.42 13.05
C VAL A 245 -4.52 9.39 12.94
N ARG A 246 -3.30 8.88 13.07
CA ARG A 246 -2.08 9.61 12.73
C ARG A 246 -1.70 9.32 11.29
N VAL A 247 -1.63 10.37 10.49
CA VAL A 247 -1.23 10.31 9.09
C VAL A 247 0.00 11.18 8.83
N ILE A 248 0.69 10.90 7.73
CA ILE A 248 1.70 11.77 7.15
C ILE A 248 1.02 12.52 6.00
N ASP A 249 1.06 13.85 6.02
CA ASP A 249 0.47 14.71 5.00
C ASP A 249 1.39 14.90 3.77
N GLU A 250 0.96 15.77 2.83
CA GLU A 250 1.69 16.07 1.59
C GLU A 250 2.99 16.85 1.88
N GLU A 251 3.00 17.57 3.00
CA GLU A 251 4.13 18.28 3.57
C GLU A 251 5.09 17.36 4.34
N GLY A 252 4.77 16.07 4.45
CA GLY A 252 5.60 15.07 5.10
C GLY A 252 5.63 15.20 6.62
N GLU A 253 4.65 15.90 7.19
CA GLU A 253 4.48 16.11 8.62
C GLU A 253 3.38 15.19 9.18
N PHE A 254 3.43 14.95 10.49
CA PHE A 254 2.38 14.22 11.15
C PHE A 254 1.15 15.10 11.37
N LEU A 255 0.00 14.53 11.09
CA LEU A 255 -1.30 15.12 11.35
C LEU A 255 -2.19 14.06 12.01
N ASP A 256 -2.82 14.43 13.12
CA ASP A 256 -3.77 13.58 13.83
C ASP A 256 -5.19 14.02 13.49
N LEU A 257 -6.02 13.07 13.02
CA LEU A 257 -7.36 13.33 12.47
C LEU A 257 -8.42 12.49 13.16
N THR A 258 -9.55 13.11 13.52
CA THR A 258 -10.73 12.43 14.05
C THR A 258 -11.65 11.94 12.92
N PRO A 259 -12.57 10.99 13.17
CA PRO A 259 -13.58 10.58 12.20
C PRO A 259 -14.39 11.73 11.60
N GLU A 260 -14.71 12.76 12.40
CA GLU A 260 -15.48 13.92 11.95
C GLU A 260 -14.71 14.78 10.93
N GLN A 261 -13.39 14.86 11.09
CA GLN A 261 -12.51 15.57 10.17
C GLN A 261 -12.28 14.78 8.88
N VAL A 262 -12.26 13.45 8.98
CA VAL A 262 -11.99 12.56 7.86
C VAL A 262 -13.24 12.28 7.03
N GLN A 263 -14.38 12.05 7.66
CA GLN A 263 -15.64 11.64 7.03
C GLN A 263 -15.45 10.38 6.16
N PRO A 264 -15.10 9.22 6.75
CA PRO A 264 -14.94 7.98 6.02
C PRO A 264 -16.27 7.59 5.34
N GLY A 265 -16.17 7.01 4.16
CA GLY A 265 -17.30 6.53 3.37
C GLY A 265 -17.17 5.04 3.04
N TYR A 266 -18.13 4.56 2.25
CA TYR A 266 -18.13 3.18 1.78
C TYR A 266 -16.84 2.87 1.01
N ARG A 267 -16.08 1.88 1.51
CA ARG A 267 -14.80 1.42 0.92
C ARG A 267 -13.75 2.53 0.75
N ASN A 268 -13.84 3.61 1.52
CA ASN A 268 -12.96 4.77 1.39
C ASN A 268 -12.75 5.46 2.73
N GLY A 269 -11.51 5.50 3.22
CA GLY A 269 -11.14 6.25 4.42
C GLY A 269 -11.02 7.76 4.19
N ASN A 270 -11.29 8.28 2.99
CA ASN A 270 -11.25 9.70 2.63
C ASN A 270 -9.94 10.44 2.99
N LEU A 271 -8.81 9.73 3.01
CA LEU A 271 -7.52 10.28 3.42
C LEU A 271 -6.76 10.97 2.28
N GLY A 272 -7.19 10.82 1.03
CA GLY A 272 -6.49 11.33 -0.15
C GLY A 272 -5.13 10.66 -0.34
N THR A 273 -4.08 11.47 -0.43
CA THR A 273 -2.67 11.07 -0.60
C THR A 273 -1.96 10.78 0.73
N ARG A 274 -2.61 11.08 1.86
CA ARG A 274 -2.01 10.96 3.20
C ARG A 274 -1.72 9.50 3.55
N VAL A 275 -0.62 9.28 4.25
CA VAL A 275 -0.14 7.93 4.61
C VAL A 275 -0.45 7.62 6.07
N VAL A 276 -1.25 6.58 6.33
CA VAL A 276 -1.55 6.15 7.71
C VAL A 276 -0.29 5.61 8.37
N ALA A 277 0.06 6.16 9.54
CA ALA A 277 1.18 5.71 10.37
C ALA A 277 0.72 4.91 11.60
N ALA A 278 -0.38 5.34 12.24
CA ALA A 278 -0.99 4.66 13.38
C ALA A 278 -2.45 5.08 13.58
N ALA A 279 -3.20 4.34 14.40
CA ALA A 279 -4.51 4.74 14.86
C ALA A 279 -4.75 4.40 16.33
N ILE A 280 -5.51 5.24 17.02
CA ILE A 280 -6.12 4.97 18.32
C ILE A 280 -7.52 4.42 18.04
N LEU A 281 -7.80 3.25 18.57
CA LEU A 281 -9.08 2.58 18.47
C LEU A 281 -9.77 2.56 19.83
N HIS A 282 -11.07 2.79 19.84
CA HIS A 282 -11.93 2.72 21.01
C HIS A 282 -12.92 1.56 20.89
N PHE A 283 -13.16 0.88 22.00
CA PHE A 283 -13.98 -0.33 22.07
C PHE A 283 -15.04 -0.26 23.16
N GLU A 284 -15.98 -1.20 23.12
CA GLU A 284 -16.97 -1.39 24.18
C GLU A 284 -16.56 -2.60 25.04
N PRO A 285 -16.31 -2.44 26.36
CA PRO A 285 -16.06 -3.57 27.24
C PRO A 285 -17.21 -4.59 27.20
N ALA A 286 -16.88 -5.85 26.93
CA ALA A 286 -17.83 -6.94 26.87
C ALA A 286 -17.22 -8.26 27.35
N PRO A 287 -18.02 -9.20 27.89
CA PRO A 287 -17.51 -10.51 28.27
C PRO A 287 -16.84 -11.22 27.07
N LYS A 288 -15.60 -11.69 27.25
CA LYS A 288 -14.83 -12.40 26.22
C LYS A 288 -15.64 -13.53 25.54
N ALA A 289 -16.43 -14.28 26.30
CA ALA A 289 -17.25 -15.36 25.76
C ALA A 289 -18.30 -14.88 24.73
N LEU A 290 -18.87 -13.67 24.93
CA LEU A 290 -19.83 -13.07 24.01
C LEU A 290 -19.14 -12.60 22.73
N ILE A 291 -17.98 -11.95 22.86
CA ILE A 291 -17.15 -11.52 21.71
C ILE A 291 -16.76 -12.75 20.87
N GLU A 292 -16.29 -13.81 21.53
CA GLU A 292 -15.97 -15.08 20.87
C GLU A 292 -17.15 -15.72 20.15
N GLN A 293 -18.34 -15.66 20.75
CA GLN A 293 -19.56 -16.17 20.13
C GLN A 293 -19.88 -15.40 18.84
N ARG A 294 -19.92 -14.07 18.89
CA ARG A 294 -20.20 -13.21 17.74
C ARG A 294 -19.18 -13.38 16.62
N MET A 295 -17.88 -13.43 16.97
CA MET A 295 -16.82 -13.73 16.00
C MET A 295 -17.03 -15.06 15.29
N ARG A 296 -17.44 -16.12 16.02
CA ARG A 296 -17.72 -17.43 15.42
C ARG A 296 -18.93 -17.39 14.50
N GLU A 297 -19.99 -16.68 14.88
CA GLU A 297 -21.21 -16.52 14.06
C GLU A 297 -20.87 -15.82 12.74
N ILE A 298 -20.20 -14.67 12.79
CA ILE A 298 -19.79 -13.91 11.59
C ILE A 298 -18.86 -14.75 10.71
N LEU A 299 -17.86 -15.43 11.28
CA LEU A 299 -16.96 -16.28 10.50
C LEU A 299 -17.68 -17.47 9.85
N ARG A 300 -18.68 -18.06 10.52
CA ARG A 300 -19.48 -19.14 9.92
C ARG A 300 -20.25 -18.65 8.71
N GLU A 301 -20.92 -17.51 8.83
CA GLU A 301 -21.65 -16.88 7.73
C GLU A 301 -20.71 -16.55 6.56
N LYS A 302 -19.55 -15.92 6.84
CA LYS A 302 -18.57 -15.57 5.80
C LYS A 302 -18.01 -16.81 5.09
N ASN A 303 -17.59 -17.83 5.83
CA ASN A 303 -17.05 -19.06 5.24
C ASN A 303 -18.09 -19.87 4.43
N ALA A 304 -19.38 -19.67 4.69
CA ALA A 304 -20.44 -20.32 3.91
C ALA A 304 -20.54 -19.75 2.48
N VAL A 305 -20.06 -18.53 2.24
CA VAL A 305 -20.25 -17.82 0.96
C VAL A 305 -18.97 -17.24 0.36
N GLN A 306 -17.86 -17.17 1.08
CA GLN A 306 -16.61 -16.55 0.62
C GLN A 306 -15.38 -17.40 0.94
N PRO A 307 -14.35 -17.40 0.07
CA PRO A 307 -13.11 -18.15 0.28
C PRO A 307 -12.15 -17.41 1.23
N VAL A 308 -12.56 -17.21 2.49
CA VAL A 308 -11.88 -16.33 3.47
C VAL A 308 -10.42 -16.74 3.74
N SER A 309 -10.12 -18.04 3.73
CA SER A 309 -8.77 -18.56 3.99
C SER A 309 -7.91 -18.74 2.74
N GLU A 310 -8.47 -18.56 1.55
CA GLU A 310 -7.74 -18.76 0.29
C GLU A 310 -6.97 -17.49 -0.11
N ARG A 311 -5.88 -17.69 -0.84
CA ARG A 311 -5.03 -16.61 -1.34
C ARG A 311 -5.76 -15.86 -2.45
N SER A 312 -6.41 -14.75 -2.11
CA SER A 312 -7.13 -13.89 -3.05
C SER A 312 -6.82 -12.41 -2.80
N ALA A 313 -7.31 -11.51 -3.66
CA ALA A 313 -7.20 -10.07 -3.47
C ALA A 313 -8.55 -9.45 -3.06
N GLY A 314 -9.42 -10.25 -2.42
CA GLY A 314 -10.79 -9.86 -2.11
C GLY A 314 -11.72 -9.94 -3.32
N CYS A 315 -12.82 -9.18 -3.27
CA CYS A 315 -13.72 -9.00 -4.39
C CYS A 315 -12.98 -8.36 -5.56
N VAL A 316 -13.03 -8.99 -6.72
CA VAL A 316 -12.38 -8.49 -7.93
C VAL A 316 -13.14 -7.29 -8.49
N PHE A 317 -14.47 -7.38 -8.53
CA PHE A 317 -15.35 -6.40 -9.15
C PHE A 317 -16.24 -5.71 -8.13
N LYS A 318 -16.55 -4.44 -8.40
CA LYS A 318 -17.64 -3.74 -7.71
C LYS A 318 -18.97 -4.37 -8.11
N ASN A 319 -19.97 -4.28 -7.22
CA ASN A 319 -21.32 -4.62 -7.63
C ASN A 319 -21.85 -3.56 -8.62
N PRO A 320 -22.40 -3.97 -9.78
CA PRO A 320 -23.03 -3.05 -10.71
C PRO A 320 -24.29 -2.44 -10.09
N ASP A 321 -24.79 -1.38 -10.73
CA ASP A 321 -26.06 -0.75 -10.35
C ASP A 321 -27.20 -1.78 -10.31
N LEU A 322 -28.10 -1.63 -9.32
CA LEU A 322 -29.17 -2.59 -9.07
C LEU A 322 -30.22 -2.60 -10.19
N GLU A 323 -30.51 -1.45 -10.80
CA GLU A 323 -31.47 -1.37 -11.90
C GLU A 323 -30.87 -2.00 -13.16
N VAL A 324 -29.60 -1.73 -13.44
CA VAL A 324 -28.89 -2.28 -14.60
C VAL A 324 -28.74 -3.80 -14.51
N SER A 325 -28.45 -4.31 -13.31
CA SER A 325 -28.16 -5.73 -13.10
C SER A 325 -29.38 -6.59 -12.80
N GLY A 326 -30.55 -5.99 -12.60
CA GLY A 326 -31.73 -6.68 -12.08
C GLY A 326 -31.52 -7.19 -10.65
N GLY A 327 -30.82 -6.42 -9.83
CA GLY A 327 -30.49 -6.74 -8.44
C GLY A 327 -29.38 -7.78 -8.25
N ARG A 328 -28.67 -8.18 -9.31
CA ARG A 328 -27.60 -9.19 -9.24
C ARG A 328 -26.25 -8.54 -8.97
N GLY A 329 -25.62 -8.93 -7.87
CA GLY A 329 -24.23 -8.56 -7.61
C GLY A 329 -23.25 -9.19 -8.60
N ALA A 330 -22.02 -8.66 -8.67
CA ALA A 330 -21.01 -9.13 -9.63
C ALA A 330 -20.70 -10.63 -9.49
N GLY A 331 -20.63 -11.13 -8.26
CA GLY A 331 -20.42 -12.56 -8.02
C GLY A 331 -21.53 -13.45 -8.58
N ARG A 332 -22.78 -12.97 -8.58
CA ARG A 332 -23.92 -13.69 -9.16
C ARG A 332 -23.89 -13.63 -10.69
N LEU A 333 -23.52 -12.50 -11.28
CA LEU A 333 -23.37 -12.38 -12.73
C LEU A 333 -22.30 -13.33 -13.27
N VAL A 334 -21.15 -13.42 -12.60
CA VAL A 334 -20.08 -14.36 -12.96
C VAL A 334 -20.54 -15.82 -12.82
N ASP A 335 -21.33 -16.13 -11.78
CA ASP A 335 -21.91 -17.46 -11.55
C ASP A 335 -22.95 -17.83 -12.64
N ASP A 336 -23.88 -16.92 -12.95
CA ASP A 336 -24.90 -17.11 -13.98
C ASP A 336 -24.27 -17.35 -15.38
N CYS A 337 -23.09 -16.79 -15.65
CA CYS A 337 -22.33 -17.02 -16.88
C CYS A 337 -21.53 -18.34 -16.86
N GLY A 338 -21.61 -19.13 -15.78
CA GLY A 338 -20.95 -20.43 -15.65
C GLY A 338 -19.43 -20.36 -15.48
N LEU A 339 -18.90 -19.26 -14.92
CA LEU A 339 -17.45 -19.00 -14.90
C LEU A 339 -16.73 -19.46 -13.63
N LYS A 340 -17.45 -19.94 -12.63
CA LYS A 340 -16.84 -20.55 -11.44
C LYS A 340 -15.95 -21.74 -11.83
N GLY A 341 -14.75 -21.80 -11.26
CA GLY A 341 -13.77 -22.84 -11.56
C GLY A 341 -12.97 -22.61 -12.86
N ARG A 342 -13.29 -21.58 -13.66
CA ARG A 342 -12.48 -21.19 -14.82
C ARG A 342 -11.09 -20.76 -14.34
N SER A 343 -10.05 -21.16 -15.09
CA SER A 343 -8.66 -20.94 -14.69
C SER A 343 -7.75 -20.57 -15.85
N ILE A 344 -6.78 -19.70 -15.57
CA ILE A 344 -5.61 -19.46 -16.40
C ILE A 344 -4.40 -19.71 -15.50
N GLY A 345 -3.50 -20.62 -15.91
CA GLY A 345 -2.43 -21.09 -15.03
C GLY A 345 -2.97 -21.57 -13.68
N ASP A 346 -2.40 -21.04 -12.60
CA ASP A 346 -2.81 -21.35 -11.23
C ASP A 346 -3.83 -20.35 -10.65
N ALA A 347 -4.21 -19.32 -11.40
CA ALA A 347 -5.32 -18.43 -11.04
C ALA A 347 -6.66 -19.10 -11.40
N MET A 348 -7.63 -19.04 -10.48
CA MET A 348 -8.94 -19.67 -10.68
C MET A 348 -10.06 -18.81 -10.11
N VAL A 349 -11.19 -18.71 -10.81
CA VAL A 349 -12.43 -18.15 -10.24
C VAL A 349 -12.92 -19.10 -9.16
N SER A 350 -13.10 -18.62 -7.93
CA SER A 350 -13.47 -19.46 -6.80
C SER A 350 -14.78 -20.22 -7.07
N PRO A 351 -14.81 -21.56 -6.85
CA PRO A 351 -16.04 -22.34 -6.90
C PRO A 351 -17.08 -21.90 -5.85
N LEU A 352 -16.62 -21.28 -4.75
CA LEU A 352 -17.48 -20.80 -3.69
C LEU A 352 -18.16 -19.47 -4.06
N HIS A 353 -17.41 -18.53 -4.63
CA HIS A 353 -17.92 -17.19 -4.94
C HIS A 353 -17.36 -16.62 -6.25
N GLY A 354 -18.23 -16.31 -7.21
CA GLY A 354 -17.81 -15.87 -8.56
C GLY A 354 -17.02 -14.55 -8.60
N ASN A 355 -17.14 -13.70 -7.57
CA ASN A 355 -16.38 -12.45 -7.48
C ASN A 355 -14.96 -12.59 -6.89
N PHE A 356 -14.47 -13.80 -6.64
CA PHE A 356 -13.14 -14.04 -6.09
C PHE A 356 -12.30 -14.80 -7.09
N VAL A 357 -11.09 -14.31 -7.34
CA VAL A 357 -10.02 -15.09 -7.99
C VAL A 357 -9.05 -15.54 -6.91
N VAL A 358 -8.72 -16.83 -6.91
CA VAL A 358 -7.82 -17.46 -5.95
C VAL A 358 -6.54 -17.93 -6.64
N ASN A 359 -5.43 -17.84 -5.92
CA ASN A 359 -4.15 -18.43 -6.29
C ASN A 359 -4.05 -19.84 -5.71
N ARG A 360 -4.05 -20.85 -6.57
CA ARG A 360 -3.97 -22.28 -6.18
C ARG A 360 -2.57 -22.75 -5.78
N GLY A 361 -1.55 -21.91 -5.95
CA GLY A 361 -0.18 -22.26 -5.57
C GLY A 361 0.83 -21.31 -6.18
N ALA A 362 1.00 -21.38 -7.50
CA ALA A 362 2.04 -20.70 -8.26
C ALA A 362 1.47 -19.72 -9.31
N ALA A 363 0.29 -19.15 -9.07
CA ALA A 363 -0.30 -18.18 -10.00
C ALA A 363 0.62 -16.97 -10.15
N ARG A 364 0.78 -16.50 -11.38
CA ARG A 364 1.43 -15.22 -11.68
C ARG A 364 0.41 -14.09 -11.72
N ALA A 365 0.86 -12.86 -11.58
CA ALA A 365 -0.04 -11.72 -11.71
C ALA A 365 -0.60 -11.62 -13.13
N THR A 366 0.17 -11.99 -14.15
CA THR A 366 -0.30 -12.14 -15.54
C THR A 366 -1.46 -13.11 -15.66
N ASP A 367 -1.43 -14.24 -14.94
CA ASP A 367 -2.49 -15.25 -14.96
C ASP A 367 -3.77 -14.68 -14.36
N VAL A 368 -3.64 -14.02 -13.20
CA VAL A 368 -4.76 -13.40 -12.49
C VAL A 368 -5.38 -12.29 -13.34
N LEU A 369 -4.57 -11.39 -13.90
CA LEU A 369 -5.05 -10.28 -14.73
C LEU A 369 -5.71 -10.78 -16.01
N ALA A 370 -5.13 -11.77 -16.68
CA ALA A 370 -5.72 -12.37 -17.88
C ALA A 370 -7.08 -13.02 -17.56
N LEU A 371 -7.19 -13.74 -16.44
CA LEU A 371 -8.44 -14.38 -16.04
C LEU A 371 -9.50 -13.33 -15.70
N ILE A 372 -9.12 -12.23 -15.04
CA ILE A 372 -10.01 -11.12 -14.74
C ILE A 372 -10.58 -10.51 -16.03
N GLU A 373 -9.74 -10.23 -17.02
CA GLU A 373 -10.21 -9.65 -18.29
C GLU A 373 -11.07 -10.63 -19.10
N GLU A 374 -10.76 -11.94 -19.07
CA GLU A 374 -11.61 -12.96 -19.69
C GLU A 374 -13.01 -13.01 -19.04
N VAL A 375 -13.08 -12.97 -17.71
CA VAL A 375 -14.35 -12.91 -16.98
C VAL A 375 -15.14 -11.65 -17.33
N ARG A 376 -14.49 -10.49 -17.41
CA ARG A 376 -15.15 -9.23 -17.80
C ARG A 376 -15.74 -9.34 -19.20
N ALA A 377 -14.95 -9.80 -20.16
CA ALA A 377 -15.37 -9.94 -21.56
C ALA A 377 -16.56 -10.90 -21.72
N GLU A 378 -16.52 -12.04 -21.03
CA GLU A 378 -17.59 -13.04 -21.10
C GLU A 378 -18.89 -12.53 -20.45
N VAL A 379 -18.81 -11.91 -19.26
CA VAL A 379 -20.00 -11.33 -18.61
C VAL A 379 -20.61 -10.24 -19.49
N ALA A 380 -19.78 -9.34 -20.04
CA ALA A 380 -20.25 -8.32 -20.95
C ALA A 380 -20.92 -8.92 -22.20
N GLN A 381 -20.34 -9.97 -22.78
CA GLN A 381 -20.90 -10.65 -23.95
C GLN A 381 -22.25 -11.31 -23.66
N GLN A 382 -22.39 -12.00 -22.52
CA GLN A 382 -23.60 -12.76 -22.20
C GLN A 382 -24.72 -11.91 -21.61
N THR A 383 -24.39 -10.85 -20.85
CA THR A 383 -25.38 -10.06 -20.11
C THR A 383 -25.49 -8.62 -20.57
N GLY A 384 -24.55 -8.12 -21.38
CA GLY A 384 -24.46 -6.70 -21.75
C GLY A 384 -24.00 -5.80 -20.60
N ILE A 385 -23.48 -6.35 -19.49
CA ILE A 385 -23.06 -5.58 -18.31
C ILE A 385 -21.54 -5.59 -18.23
N GLU A 386 -20.94 -4.40 -18.20
CA GLU A 386 -19.51 -4.22 -18.00
C GLU A 386 -19.18 -4.21 -16.50
N LEU A 387 -18.37 -5.17 -16.05
CA LEU A 387 -17.91 -5.21 -14.66
C LEU A 387 -16.74 -4.24 -14.44
N GLU A 388 -16.87 -3.35 -13.46
CA GLU A 388 -15.79 -2.50 -12.97
C GLU A 388 -14.94 -3.18 -11.90
N LEU A 389 -13.64 -2.95 -11.91
CA LEU A 389 -12.72 -3.47 -10.91
C LEU A 389 -12.87 -2.74 -9.55
N GLU A 390 -12.87 -3.53 -8.48
CA GLU A 390 -12.69 -3.06 -7.09
C GLU A 390 -11.23 -3.21 -6.66
N VAL A 391 -10.60 -4.31 -7.07
CA VAL A 391 -9.19 -4.61 -6.77
C VAL A 391 -8.26 -3.56 -7.36
N LYS A 392 -7.28 -3.10 -6.57
CA LYS A 392 -6.25 -2.18 -7.07
C LYS A 392 -5.22 -2.93 -7.91
N ARG A 393 -4.66 -2.25 -8.90
CA ARG A 393 -3.61 -2.79 -9.77
C ARG A 393 -2.40 -1.87 -9.79
N TRP A 394 -1.22 -2.44 -9.60
CA TRP A 394 0.04 -1.75 -9.85
C TRP A 394 0.65 -2.34 -11.10
N LEU A 395 0.58 -1.56 -12.19
CA LEU A 395 1.12 -1.91 -13.49
C LEU A 395 2.41 -1.12 -13.75
N ASP A 396 3.23 -1.70 -14.62
CA ASP A 396 4.55 -1.25 -15.08
C ASP A 396 4.54 0.14 -15.75
#